data_AF-A0AAF0R0S0-F1
#
_entry.id   AF-A0AAF0R0S0-F1
#
_cell.length_a   1.000
_cell.length_b   1.000
_cell.length_c   1.000
_cell.angle_alpha   90.00
_cell.angle_beta   90.00
_cell.angle_gamma   90.00
#
_symmetry.space_group_name_H-M   'P 1'
#
loop_
_entity.id
_entity.type
_entity.pdbx_description
1 polymer ?
#
loop_
_entity_poly.entity_id
_entity_poly.type
_entity_poly.pdbx_seq_one_letter_code
_entity_poly.pdbx_strand_id
1 'polypeptide(L)'
;MVQLENGTNFFINDNVDVLIVILQRLDGGSLGVAACVCKLWCSITRNDSLWEHLCFRHVSPPPEGVRTVVLALGGYRRLYMVCVKPVLDRLRKWRKGTGFDESEVMRRVWMQHEVELSLSLFCVDYYERVFLGGGGGGGGAAASSLMFLCNAVNV
;
A
#
# COMPACT_ATOMS: atom_id res chain seq x y z
N MET A 1 49.12 27.64 2.24
CA MET A 1 48.36 26.90 3.27
C MET A 1 46.90 26.88 2.79
N VAL A 2 46.53 25.87 2.01
CA VAL A 2 45.14 25.72 1.53
C VAL A 2 44.36 25.18 2.72
N GLN A 3 43.44 25.97 3.27
CA GLN A 3 42.50 25.46 4.25
C GLN A 3 41.59 24.46 3.54
N LEU A 4 41.74 23.18 3.89
CA LEU A 4 40.75 22.16 3.58
C LEU A 4 39.48 22.59 4.32
N GLU A 5 38.51 23.12 3.57
CA GLU A 5 37.16 23.31 4.08
C GLU A 5 36.73 21.99 4.71
N ASN A 6 36.51 22.00 6.03
CA ASN A 6 35.93 20.88 6.75
C ASN A 6 34.64 20.51 6.01
N GLY A 7 34.67 19.38 5.30
CA GLY A 7 33.49 18.83 4.65
C GLY A 7 32.41 18.73 5.71
N THR A 8 31.38 19.56 5.58
CA THR A 8 30.24 19.55 6.49
C THR A 8 29.64 18.16 6.37
N ASN A 9 29.80 17.35 7.42
CA ASN A 9 29.24 16.01 7.45
C ASN A 9 27.72 16.15 7.32
N PHE A 10 27.19 15.78 6.15
CA PHE A 10 25.76 15.80 5.91
C PHE A 10 25.11 14.66 6.69
N PHE A 11 24.32 15.01 7.70
CA PHE A 11 23.49 14.05 8.42
C PHE A 11 22.06 14.14 7.90
N ILE A 12 21.61 13.05 7.25
CA ILE A 12 20.24 12.96 6.71
C ILE A 12 19.17 13.14 7.81
N ASN A 13 19.49 12.81 9.06
CA ASN A 13 18.57 12.92 10.19
C ASN A 13 18.28 14.39 10.59
N ASP A 14 19.12 15.34 10.19
CA ASP A 14 18.91 16.76 10.46
C ASP A 14 17.93 17.40 9.45
N ASN A 15 17.64 16.70 8.35
CA ASN A 15 16.80 17.17 7.25
C ASN A 15 15.54 16.31 7.15
N VAL A 16 14.60 16.54 8.07
CA VAL A 16 13.38 15.73 8.24
C VAL A 16 12.50 15.73 6.99
N ASP A 17 12.42 16.85 6.28
CA ASP A 17 11.71 17.03 5.02
C ASP A 17 12.26 16.12 3.91
N VAL A 18 13.59 16.10 3.73
CA VAL A 18 14.25 15.21 2.77
C VAL A 18 14.02 13.75 3.14
N LEU A 19 14.12 13.43 4.43
CA LEU A 19 13.84 12.09 4.94
C LEU A 19 12.40 11.65 4.64
N ILE A 20 11.40 12.53 4.81
CA ILE A 20 10.00 12.24 4.47
C ILE A 20 9.86 11.90 2.99
N VAL A 21 10.46 12.69 2.08
CA VAL A 21 10.39 12.44 0.64
C VAL A 21 11.04 11.10 0.26
N ILE A 22 12.17 10.75 0.89
CA ILE A 22 12.81 9.45 0.70
C ILE A 22 11.88 8.32 1.15
N LEU A 23 11.30 8.44 2.35
CA LEU A 23 10.41 7.43 2.90
C LEU A 23 9.12 7.28 2.07
N GLN A 24 8.58 8.35 1.47
CA GLN A 24 7.42 8.28 0.57
C GLN A 24 7.65 7.41 -0.67
N ARG A 25 8.91 7.28 -1.12
CA ARG A 25 9.27 6.46 -2.29
C ARG A 25 9.36 4.96 -1.98
N LEU A 26 9.42 4.58 -0.71
CA LEU A 26 9.52 3.19 -0.30
C LEU A 26 8.19 2.44 -0.49
N ASP A 27 8.25 1.10 -0.52
CA ASP A 27 7.07 0.25 -0.36
C ASP A 27 6.80 -0.03 1.13
N GLY A 28 5.59 -0.50 1.45
CA GLY A 28 5.17 -0.68 2.85
C GLY A 28 6.05 -1.65 3.64
N GLY A 29 6.64 -2.65 2.99
CA GLY A 29 7.62 -3.55 3.60
C GLY A 29 8.90 -2.83 3.99
N SER A 30 9.48 -2.04 3.07
CA SER A 30 10.69 -1.26 3.32
C SER A 30 10.47 -0.17 4.37
N LEU A 31 9.28 0.45 4.44
CA LEU A 31 8.93 1.37 5.54
C LEU A 31 8.97 0.70 6.91
N GLY A 32 8.55 -0.58 6.99
CA GLY A 32 8.64 -1.36 8.23
C GLY A 32 10.09 -1.58 8.68
N VAL A 33 10.99 -1.87 7.74
CA VAL A 33 12.43 -2.00 8.01
C VAL A 33 13.04 -0.65 8.40
N ALA A 34 12.70 0.42 7.68
CA ALA A 34 13.14 1.79 7.94
C ALA A 34 12.76 2.26 9.35
N ALA A 35 11.60 1.86 9.86
CA ALA A 35 11.16 2.18 11.21
C ALA A 35 12.10 1.64 12.30
N CYS A 36 12.91 0.62 12.01
CA CYS A 36 13.84 0.01 12.95
C CYS A 36 15.21 0.70 13.00
N VAL A 37 15.50 1.66 12.11
CA VAL A 37 16.82 2.30 12.02
C VAL A 37 17.11 3.17 13.24
N CYS A 38 16.17 4.04 13.62
CA CYS A 38 16.30 4.90 14.81
C CYS A 38 14.93 5.46 15.24
N LYS A 39 14.89 6.14 16.38
CA LYS A 39 13.65 6.74 16.92
C LYS A 39 13.02 7.77 15.98
N LEU A 40 13.82 8.57 15.27
CA LEU A 40 13.32 9.56 14.31
C LEU A 40 12.59 8.87 13.16
N TRP A 41 13.21 7.86 12.54
CA TRP A 41 12.60 7.12 11.43
C TRP A 41 11.36 6.36 11.90
N CYS A 42 11.40 5.77 13.10
CA CYS A 42 10.24 5.14 13.72
C CYS A 42 9.08 6.13 13.91
N SER A 43 9.36 7.36 14.34
CA SER A 43 8.35 8.41 14.51
C SER A 43 7.74 8.81 13.17
N ILE A 44 8.58 9.07 12.16
CA ILE A 44 8.13 9.49 10.83
C ILE A 44 7.30 8.39 10.16
N THR A 45 7.78 7.15 10.15
CA THR A 45 7.08 5.99 9.54
C THR A 45 5.74 5.64 10.22
N ARG A 46 5.49 6.14 11.43
CA ARG A 46 4.19 6.02 12.11
C ARG A 46 3.20 7.10 11.70
N ASN A 47 3.64 8.17 11.04
CA ASN A 47 2.76 9.24 10.60
C ASN A 47 1.84 8.76 9.48
N ASP A 48 0.54 8.96 9.64
CA ASP A 48 -0.49 8.45 8.75
C ASP A 48 -0.44 9.09 7.35
N SER A 49 0.12 10.29 7.22
CA SER A 49 0.28 10.98 5.93
C SER A 49 1.23 10.25 4.97
N LEU A 50 2.24 9.53 5.48
CA LEU A 50 3.09 8.67 4.65
C LEU A 50 2.28 7.50 4.07
N TRP A 51 1.39 6.92 4.88
CA TRP A 51 0.55 5.81 4.46
C TRP A 51 -0.55 6.27 3.52
N GLU A 52 -1.10 7.47 3.70
CA GLU A 52 -2.03 8.11 2.77
C GLU A 52 -1.41 8.22 1.37
N HIS A 53 -0.19 8.80 1.29
CA HIS A 53 0.54 8.90 0.03
C HIS A 53 0.73 7.52 -0.61
N LEU A 54 1.12 6.51 0.19
CA LEU A 54 1.37 5.17 -0.32
C LEU A 54 0.09 4.47 -0.82
N CYS A 55 -1.05 4.70 -0.18
CA CYS A 55 -2.34 4.15 -0.61
C CYS A 55 -2.82 4.76 -1.94
N PHE A 56 -2.61 6.06 -2.18
CA PHE A 56 -3.18 6.76 -3.34
C PHE A 56 -2.18 7.16 -4.42
N ARG A 57 -0.86 6.92 -4.27
CA ARG A 57 0.13 7.29 -5.28
C ARG A 57 -0.10 6.68 -6.68
N HIS A 58 -0.92 5.64 -6.75
CA HIS A 58 -1.30 4.97 -8.00
C HIS A 58 -2.77 5.18 -8.38
N VAL A 59 -3.55 5.84 -7.52
CA VAL A 59 -4.99 6.08 -7.68
C VAL A 59 -5.21 7.55 -7.38
N SER A 60 -4.93 8.40 -8.37
CA SER A 60 -5.09 9.85 -8.28
C SER A 60 -6.26 10.29 -9.17
N PRO A 61 -7.20 11.12 -8.67
CA PRO A 61 -7.26 11.70 -7.32
C PRO A 61 -7.82 10.75 -6.25
N PRO A 62 -7.50 10.97 -4.94
CA PRO A 62 -8.19 10.28 -3.85
C PRO A 62 -9.70 10.58 -3.91
N PRO A 63 -10.57 9.56 -3.79
CA PRO A 63 -12.02 9.81 -3.82
C PRO A 63 -12.46 10.71 -2.65
N GLU A 64 -13.40 11.61 -2.91
CA GLU A 64 -13.94 12.51 -1.88
C GLU A 64 -14.57 11.71 -0.72
N GLY A 65 -14.33 12.15 0.51
CA GLY A 65 -14.89 11.51 1.71
C GLY A 65 -14.18 10.24 2.21
N VAL A 66 -13.16 9.75 1.51
CA VAL A 66 -12.41 8.55 1.93
C VAL A 66 -11.71 8.75 3.27
N ARG A 67 -11.23 9.96 3.55
CA ARG A 67 -10.53 10.28 4.80
C ARG A 67 -11.37 9.98 6.04
N THR A 68 -12.67 10.27 6.03
CA THR A 68 -13.60 9.97 7.13
C THR A 68 -13.75 8.47 7.37
N VAL A 69 -13.89 7.69 6.29
CA VAL A 69 -13.99 6.23 6.38
C VAL A 69 -12.69 5.62 6.90
N VAL A 70 -11.56 6.10 6.41
CA VAL A 70 -10.24 5.64 6.83
C VAL A 70 -9.98 5.96 8.30
N LEU A 71 -10.36 7.15 8.76
CA LEU A 71 -10.27 7.48 10.18
C LEU A 71 -11.11 6.52 11.04
N ALA A 72 -12.33 6.16 10.60
CA ALA A 72 -13.16 5.17 11.28
C ALA A 72 -12.56 3.76 11.27
N LEU A 73 -11.81 3.38 10.22
CA LEU A 73 -11.05 2.13 10.16
C LEU A 73 -9.80 2.13 11.07
N GLY A 74 -9.38 3.30 11.57
CA GLY A 74 -8.19 3.46 12.42
C GLY A 74 -6.94 3.95 11.69
N GLY A 75 -7.10 4.61 10.54
CA GLY A 75 -6.02 5.31 9.81
C GLY A 75 -5.56 4.61 8.54
N TYR A 76 -4.83 5.35 7.70
CA TYR A 76 -4.28 4.90 6.43
C TYR A 76 -3.29 3.75 6.58
N ARG A 77 -2.52 3.71 7.68
CA ARG A 77 -1.65 2.57 7.96
C ARG A 77 -2.43 1.26 8.08
N ARG A 78 -3.57 1.29 8.76
CA ARG A 78 -4.43 0.10 8.93
C ARG A 78 -5.13 -0.27 7.62
N LEU A 79 -5.63 0.73 6.89
CA LEU A 79 -6.13 0.54 5.52
C LEU A 79 -5.08 -0.16 4.65
N TYR A 80 -3.82 0.30 4.69
CA TYR A 80 -2.77 -0.30 3.90
C TYR A 80 -2.55 -1.77 4.24
N MET A 81 -2.44 -2.12 5.52
CA MET A 81 -2.19 -3.50 5.93
C MET A 81 -3.36 -4.43 5.62
N VAL A 82 -4.59 -3.96 5.83
CA VAL A 82 -5.81 -4.79 5.72
C VAL A 82 -6.28 -4.91 4.28
N CYS A 83 -6.22 -3.82 3.50
CA CYS A 83 -6.84 -3.74 2.18
C CYS A 83 -5.81 -3.68 1.04
N VAL A 84 -4.86 -2.74 1.10
CA VAL A 84 -3.98 -2.44 -0.04
C VAL A 84 -2.86 -3.47 -0.20
N LYS A 85 -2.19 -3.85 0.89
CA LYS A 85 -1.08 -4.80 0.87
C LYS A 85 -1.48 -6.17 0.33
N PRO A 86 -2.59 -6.80 0.76
CA PRO A 86 -3.02 -8.10 0.21
C PRO A 86 -3.27 -8.05 -1.29
N VAL A 87 -3.87 -6.96 -1.78
CA VAL A 87 -4.07 -6.71 -3.21
C VAL A 87 -2.72 -6.65 -3.93
N LEU A 88 -1.79 -5.81 -3.45
CA LEU A 88 -0.46 -5.69 -4.05
C LEU A 88 0.33 -7.00 -4.06
N ASP A 89 0.21 -7.81 -3.01
CA ASP A 89 0.89 -9.11 -2.91
C ASP A 89 0.31 -10.12 -3.93
N ARG A 90 -1.02 -10.11 -4.15
CA ARG A 90 -1.69 -10.91 -5.20
C ARG A 90 -1.21 -10.49 -6.60
N LEU A 91 -1.18 -9.19 -6.87
CA LEU A 91 -0.69 -8.62 -8.14
C LEU A 91 0.76 -9.01 -8.41
N ARG A 92 1.64 -8.90 -7.40
CA ARG A 92 3.05 -9.31 -7.50
C ARG A 92 3.20 -10.80 -7.78
N LYS A 93 2.35 -11.65 -7.19
CA LYS A 93 2.35 -13.10 -7.44
C LYS A 93 1.93 -13.39 -8.88
N TRP A 94 0.87 -12.75 -9.37
CA TRP A 94 0.39 -12.93 -10.74
C TRP A 94 1.45 -12.52 -11.77
N ARG A 95 2.10 -11.38 -11.58
CA ARG A 95 3.19 -10.90 -12.46
C ARG A 95 4.37 -11.87 -12.55
N LYS A 96 4.74 -12.53 -11.45
CA LYS A 96 5.82 -13.53 -11.46
C LYS A 96 5.46 -14.78 -12.27
N GLY A 97 4.17 -15.04 -12.51
CA GLY A 97 3.71 -16.17 -13.32
C GLY A 97 3.60 -15.88 -14.82
N THR A 98 3.53 -14.60 -15.24
CA THR A 98 3.19 -14.23 -16.63
C THR A 98 4.37 -13.77 -17.49
N GLY A 99 5.57 -13.56 -16.92
CA GLY A 99 6.82 -13.36 -17.67
C GLY A 99 6.85 -12.19 -18.67
N PHE A 100 5.90 -11.25 -18.60
CA PHE A 100 5.68 -10.23 -19.62
C PHE A 100 6.47 -8.94 -19.32
N ASP A 101 7.35 -8.55 -20.24
CA ASP A 101 8.08 -7.27 -20.24
C ASP A 101 7.25 -6.22 -20.96
N GLU A 102 6.40 -5.50 -20.21
CA GLU A 102 5.57 -4.42 -20.76
C GLU A 102 6.02 -3.03 -20.28
N SER A 103 5.91 -2.08 -21.21
CA SER A 103 6.20 -0.65 -21.06
C SER A 103 5.61 -0.07 -19.76
N GLU A 104 6.40 0.73 -19.04
CA GLU A 104 6.05 1.27 -17.71
C GLU A 104 4.76 2.09 -17.67
N VAL A 105 4.33 2.65 -18.80
CA VAL A 105 3.09 3.44 -18.91
C VAL A 105 1.88 2.51 -18.96
N MET A 106 1.93 1.47 -19.79
CA MET A 106 0.87 0.44 -19.83
C MET A 106 0.78 -0.28 -18.49
N ARG A 107 1.94 -0.55 -17.87
CA ARG A 107 2.04 -1.06 -16.50
C ARG A 107 1.32 -0.17 -15.50
N ARG A 108 1.44 1.16 -15.58
CA ARG A 108 0.76 2.07 -14.64
C ARG A 108 -0.76 2.08 -14.85
N VAL A 109 -1.22 2.11 -16.09
CA VAL A 109 -2.65 2.12 -16.44
C VAL A 109 -3.32 0.80 -16.07
N TRP A 110 -2.70 -0.34 -16.43
CA TRP A 110 -3.16 -1.66 -15.99
C TRP A 110 -3.11 -1.80 -14.47
N MET A 111 -2.02 -1.37 -13.81
CA MET A 111 -1.96 -1.39 -12.35
C MET A 111 -3.06 -0.57 -11.70
N GLN A 112 -3.45 0.57 -12.27
CA GLN A 112 -4.53 1.38 -11.71
C GLN A 112 -5.88 0.66 -11.82
N HIS A 113 -6.24 0.16 -13.00
CA HIS A 113 -7.50 -0.58 -13.21
C HIS A 113 -7.55 -1.89 -12.42
N GLU A 114 -6.44 -2.62 -12.36
CA GLU A 114 -6.35 -3.89 -11.64
C GLU A 114 -6.39 -3.67 -10.12
N VAL A 115 -5.75 -2.60 -9.62
CA VAL A 115 -5.87 -2.16 -8.21
C VAL A 115 -7.31 -1.75 -7.89
N GLU A 116 -7.98 -1.02 -8.78
CA GLU A 116 -9.36 -0.58 -8.57
C GLU A 116 -10.34 -1.77 -8.53
N LEU A 117 -10.20 -2.71 -9.48
CA LEU A 117 -10.99 -3.95 -9.51
C LEU A 117 -10.74 -4.80 -8.27
N SER A 118 -9.47 -5.05 -7.92
CA SER A 118 -9.11 -5.85 -6.76
C SER A 118 -9.50 -5.20 -5.44
N LEU A 119 -9.48 -3.86 -5.35
CA LEU A 119 -9.99 -3.13 -4.19
C LEU A 119 -11.51 -3.19 -4.12
N SER A 120 -12.22 -3.12 -5.24
CA SER A 120 -13.67 -3.33 -5.29
C SER A 120 -14.05 -4.75 -4.82
N LEU A 121 -13.36 -5.77 -5.33
CA LEU A 121 -13.55 -7.16 -4.90
C LEU A 121 -13.18 -7.36 -3.42
N PHE A 122 -12.09 -6.74 -2.96
CA PHE A 122 -11.70 -6.76 -1.55
C PHE A 122 -12.76 -6.09 -0.67
N CYS A 123 -13.32 -4.94 -1.09
CA CYS A 123 -14.37 -4.26 -0.35
C CYS A 123 -15.61 -5.14 -0.22
N VAL A 124 -16.06 -5.77 -1.31
CA VAL A 124 -17.16 -6.75 -1.28
C VAL A 124 -16.87 -7.86 -0.27
N ASP A 125 -15.69 -8.47 -0.36
CA ASP A 125 -15.26 -9.54 0.54
C ASP A 125 -15.11 -9.09 2.01
N TYR A 126 -14.62 -7.89 2.25
CA TYR A 126 -14.53 -7.30 3.59
C TYR A 126 -15.91 -7.05 4.19
N TYR A 127 -16.85 -6.48 3.42
CA TYR A 127 -18.22 -6.28 3.86
C TYR A 127 -18.92 -7.60 4.16
N GLU A 128 -18.73 -8.64 3.33
CA GLU A 128 -19.30 -9.95 3.65
C GLU A 128 -18.71 -10.54 4.93
N ARG A 129 -17.39 -10.46 5.13
CA ARG A 129 -16.76 -10.96 6.35
C ARG A 129 -17.18 -10.19 7.61
N VAL A 130 -17.30 -8.87 7.53
CA VAL A 130 -17.61 -8.01 8.69
C VAL A 130 -19.10 -7.97 8.99
N PHE A 131 -19.96 -7.94 7.95
CA PHE A 131 -21.39 -7.72 8.10
C PHE A 131 -22.21 -9.02 8.04
N LEU A 132 -21.75 -10.05 7.33
CA LEU A 132 -22.40 -11.36 7.27
C LEU A 132 -21.69 -12.43 8.13
N GLY A 133 -20.43 -12.19 8.51
CA GLY A 133 -19.55 -13.16 9.19
C GLY A 133 -19.33 -12.89 10.68
N GLY A 134 -20.38 -12.64 11.46
CA GLY A 134 -20.34 -12.45 12.92
C GLY A 134 -19.86 -13.65 13.77
N GLY A 135 -19.08 -14.59 13.22
CA GLY A 135 -18.56 -15.75 13.93
C GLY A 135 -17.14 -16.06 13.47
N GLY A 136 -16.19 -16.00 14.42
CA GLY A 136 -14.76 -16.15 14.18
C GLY A 136 -14.40 -17.38 13.35
N GLY A 137 -13.51 -17.17 12.38
CA GLY A 137 -12.96 -18.23 11.56
C GLY A 137 -11.94 -17.68 10.59
N GLY A 138 -10.66 -17.68 11.01
CA GLY A 138 -9.55 -17.44 10.11
C GLY A 138 -9.49 -18.54 9.05
N GLY A 139 -10.12 -18.30 7.91
CA GLY A 139 -10.08 -19.18 6.76
C GLY A 139 -10.32 -18.34 5.51
N GLY A 140 -9.40 -18.40 4.56
CA GLY A 140 -9.47 -17.68 3.28
C GLY A 140 -10.57 -18.19 2.35
N ALA A 141 -11.82 -18.29 2.84
CA ALA A 141 -12.98 -18.47 1.99
C ALA A 141 -13.20 -17.17 1.22
N ALA A 142 -13.25 -17.26 -0.12
CA ALA A 142 -13.67 -16.15 -0.94
C ALA A 142 -15.12 -15.79 -0.60
N ALA A 143 -15.42 -14.49 -0.61
CA ALA A 143 -16.77 -13.96 -0.57
C ALA A 143 -17.75 -14.83 -1.37
N SER A 144 -18.91 -15.15 -0.79
CA SER A 144 -19.92 -16.02 -1.43
C SER A 144 -20.39 -15.42 -2.75
N SER A 145 -20.48 -14.09 -2.82
CA SER A 145 -20.80 -13.36 -4.06
C SER A 145 -19.69 -13.35 -5.10
N LEU A 146 -18.44 -13.69 -4.75
CA LEU A 146 -17.30 -13.67 -5.67
C LEU A 146 -16.86 -15.07 -6.12
N MET A 147 -17.54 -16.12 -5.66
CA MET A 147 -17.25 -17.51 -6.07
C MET A 147 -17.34 -17.70 -7.59
N PHE A 148 -18.12 -16.86 -8.30
CA PHE A 148 -18.20 -16.88 -9.76
C PHE A 148 -16.87 -16.55 -10.45
N LEU A 149 -15.98 -15.79 -9.81
CA LEU A 149 -14.65 -15.48 -10.33
C LEU A 149 -13.65 -16.61 -10.08
N CYS A 150 -13.93 -17.48 -9.11
CA CYS A 150 -13.08 -18.64 -8.79
C CYS A 150 -13.36 -19.85 -9.69
N ASN A 151 -14.51 -19.88 -10.35
CA ASN A 151 -14.79 -20.85 -11.38
C ASN A 151 -14.21 -20.33 -12.71
N ALA A 152 -13.25 -21.06 -13.27
CA ALA A 152 -12.82 -20.82 -14.63
C ALA A 152 -14.06 -20.93 -15.53
N VAL A 153 -14.50 -19.81 -16.11
CA VAL A 153 -15.53 -19.81 -17.13
C VAL A 153 -14.89 -20.45 -18.36
N ASN A 154 -15.00 -21.77 -18.44
CA ASN A 154 -14.59 -22.53 -19.60
C ASN A 154 -15.66 -22.29 -20.68
N VAL A 155 -15.40 -21.32 -21.56
CA VAL A 155 -16.14 -21.13 -22.82
C VAL A 155 -15.55 -22.06 -23.87
#